data_AF-A0A7V8VN53-F1
#
_entry.id   AF-A0A7V8VN53-F1
#
_cell.length_a   1.000
_cell.length_b   1.000
_cell.length_c   1.000
_cell.angle_alpha   90.00
_cell.angle_beta   90.00
_cell.angle_gamma   90.00
#
_symmetry.space_group_name_H-M   'P 1'
#
loop_
_entity.id
_entity.type
_entity.pdbx_description
1 polymer ?
#
loop_
_entity_poly.entity_id
_entity_poly.type
_entity_poly.pdbx_seq_one_letter_code
_entity_poly.pdbx_strand_id
1 'polypeptide(L)'
;MTSKTPQLKQEILRILAGPKYRPLDKMELGKTLGRKSGVRMGLSQTLRELERDGEIARIRKNRYVLPSQADLVTGLLHVHQAGYAFLTRENKPGEQDLFIAAENTGTAMHGDRVVARITRDERHARSRGDHARPEGRVIRILERAHNTIVGTLQHSRNFFYVVPDDPRIVHNVYVQVPPQPPL
;
A
#
# COMPACT_ATOMS: atom_id res chain seq x y z
N MET A 1 -20.87 -23.16 14.33
CA MET A 1 -20.69 -23.24 12.85
C MET A 1 -19.57 -22.31 12.38
N THR A 2 -18.37 -22.35 12.97
CA THR A 2 -17.42 -21.21 12.90
C THR A 2 -16.09 -21.52 12.22
N SER A 3 -15.92 -22.70 11.62
CA SER A 3 -14.59 -23.22 11.28
C SER A 3 -14.07 -22.88 9.87
N LYS A 4 -14.91 -22.37 8.94
CA LYS A 4 -14.54 -22.30 7.50
C LYS A 4 -13.62 -21.14 7.10
N THR A 5 -13.60 -20.03 7.84
CA THR A 5 -12.82 -18.83 7.49
C THR A 5 -11.30 -19.00 7.71
N PRO A 6 -10.82 -19.56 8.83
CA PRO A 6 -9.39 -19.81 9.05
C PRO A 6 -8.79 -20.77 8.01
N GLN A 7 -9.57 -21.76 7.58
CA GLN A 7 -9.14 -22.79 6.63
C GLN A 7 -8.93 -22.20 5.23
N LEU A 8 -9.84 -21.35 4.75
CA LEU A 8 -9.69 -20.70 3.45
C LEU A 8 -8.47 -19.76 3.41
N LYS A 9 -8.22 -19.03 4.50
CA LYS A 9 -7.02 -18.18 4.63
C LYS A 9 -5.74 -18.99 4.42
N GLN A 10 -5.61 -20.12 5.12
CA GLN A 10 -4.46 -21.01 5.02
C GLN A 10 -4.31 -21.62 3.62
N GLU A 11 -5.42 -22.03 2.98
CA GLU A 11 -5.41 -22.54 1.60
C GLU A 11 -4.85 -21.51 0.61
N ILE A 12 -5.30 -20.25 0.71
CA ILE A 12 -4.81 -19.16 -0.15
C ILE A 12 -3.31 -18.94 0.06
N LEU A 13 -2.87 -18.77 1.31
CA LEU A 13 -1.45 -18.55 1.63
C LEU A 13 -0.58 -19.70 1.14
N ARG A 14 -1.05 -20.96 1.26
CA ARG A 14 -0.34 -22.14 0.77
C ARG A 14 -0.20 -22.16 -0.75
N ILE A 15 -1.23 -21.77 -1.49
CA ILE A 15 -1.15 -21.65 -2.96
C ILE A 15 -0.13 -20.59 -3.34
N LEU A 16 -0.20 -19.42 -2.71
CA LEU A 16 0.68 -18.29 -3.00
C LEU A 16 2.15 -18.59 -2.64
N ALA A 17 2.41 -19.32 -1.55
CA ALA A 17 3.74 -19.74 -1.13
C ALA A 17 4.36 -20.86 -2.00
N GLY A 18 3.60 -21.43 -2.94
CA GLY A 18 4.07 -22.56 -3.75
C GLY A 18 5.32 -22.24 -4.58
N PRO A 19 6.31 -23.15 -4.70
CA PRO A 19 7.59 -22.87 -5.37
C PRO A 19 7.47 -22.57 -6.87
N LYS A 20 6.39 -23.03 -7.52
CA LYS A 20 6.08 -22.75 -8.93
C LYS A 20 4.85 -21.85 -9.07
N TYR A 21 4.51 -21.11 -8.03
CA TYR A 21 3.35 -20.22 -8.06
C TYR A 21 3.57 -19.12 -9.10
N ARG A 22 2.61 -18.99 -10.01
CA ARG A 22 2.47 -17.80 -10.86
C ARG A 22 1.38 -16.92 -10.26
N PRO A 23 1.54 -15.58 -10.19
CA PRO A 23 0.51 -14.71 -9.62
C PRO A 23 -0.85 -14.93 -10.30
N LEU A 24 -1.86 -15.32 -9.52
CA LEU A 24 -3.21 -15.60 -9.99
C LEU A 24 -4.15 -14.46 -9.65
N ASP A 25 -5.13 -14.20 -10.53
CA ASP A 25 -6.26 -13.32 -10.19
C ASP A 25 -7.30 -14.05 -9.32
N LYS A 26 -8.33 -13.32 -8.88
CA LYS A 26 -9.41 -13.88 -8.04
C LYS A 26 -10.14 -15.05 -8.71
N MET A 27 -10.36 -14.98 -10.02
CA MET A 27 -11.10 -16.01 -10.76
C MET A 27 -10.25 -17.26 -10.91
N GLU A 28 -8.97 -17.11 -11.22
CA GLU A 28 -8.00 -18.20 -11.27
C GLU A 28 -7.85 -18.87 -9.89
N LEU A 29 -7.69 -18.10 -8.81
CA LEU A 29 -7.64 -18.64 -7.44
C LEU A 29 -8.89 -19.43 -7.08
N GLY A 30 -10.08 -18.92 -7.43
CA GLY A 30 -11.34 -19.63 -7.21
C GLY A 30 -11.39 -20.99 -7.92
N LYS A 31 -10.87 -21.07 -9.16
CA LYS A 31 -10.75 -22.32 -9.90
C LYS A 31 -9.76 -23.28 -9.26
N THR A 32 -8.58 -22.79 -8.87
CA THR A 32 -7.53 -23.61 -8.23
C THR A 32 -8.00 -24.19 -6.89
N LEU A 33 -8.80 -23.44 -6.14
CA LEU A 33 -9.42 -23.91 -4.88
C LEU A 33 -10.59 -24.89 -5.08
N GLY A 34 -10.90 -25.29 -6.33
CA GLY A 34 -11.98 -26.23 -6.63
C GLY A 34 -13.39 -25.70 -6.33
N ARG A 35 -13.57 -24.38 -6.17
CA ARG A 35 -14.85 -23.79 -5.77
C ARG A 35 -15.73 -23.54 -7.01
N LYS A 36 -16.85 -24.28 -7.12
CA LYS A 36 -17.91 -24.00 -8.11
C LYS A 36 -18.55 -22.63 -7.85
N SER A 37 -19.14 -22.04 -8.90
CA SER A 37 -19.59 -20.63 -9.02
C SER A 37 -20.46 -20.07 -7.88
N GLY A 38 -21.05 -20.91 -7.03
CA GLY A 38 -21.84 -20.51 -5.85
C GLY A 38 -21.04 -20.18 -4.58
N VAL A 39 -19.75 -20.55 -4.48
CA VAL A 39 -18.93 -20.32 -3.26
C VAL A 39 -17.98 -19.11 -3.43
N ARG A 40 -18.48 -18.05 -4.08
CA ARG A 40 -17.76 -16.76 -4.26
C ARG A 40 -17.84 -15.86 -3.03
N MET A 41 -18.79 -16.10 -2.11
CA MET A 41 -19.08 -15.21 -0.97
C MET A 41 -17.92 -15.11 0.05
N GLY A 42 -17.12 -16.16 0.24
CA GLY A 42 -16.00 -16.12 1.20
C GLY A 42 -14.70 -15.60 0.60
N LEU A 43 -14.35 -15.99 -0.63
CA LEU A 43 -13.03 -15.69 -1.23
C LEU A 43 -12.78 -14.18 -1.35
N SER A 44 -13.78 -13.42 -1.79
CA SER A 44 -13.61 -11.96 -1.95
C SER A 44 -13.45 -11.25 -0.60
N GLN A 45 -14.04 -11.78 0.47
CA GLN A 45 -13.90 -11.24 1.82
C GLN A 45 -12.54 -11.62 2.40
N THR A 46 -12.15 -12.89 2.32
CA THR A 46 -10.85 -13.37 2.82
C THR A 46 -9.67 -12.74 2.08
N LEU A 47 -9.76 -12.53 0.76
CA LEU A 47 -8.72 -11.80 0.02
C LEU A 47 -8.60 -10.35 0.49
N ARG A 48 -9.73 -9.67 0.75
CA ARG A 48 -9.72 -8.29 1.28
C ARG A 48 -9.12 -8.23 2.69
N GLU A 49 -9.46 -9.18 3.54
CA GLU A 49 -8.87 -9.32 4.88
C GLU A 49 -7.37 -9.55 4.80
N LEU A 50 -6.92 -10.52 3.99
CA LEU A 50 -5.50 -10.79 3.77
C LEU A 50 -4.74 -9.59 3.18
N GLU A 51 -5.35 -8.84 2.27
CA GLU A 51 -4.77 -7.60 1.71
C GLU A 51 -4.65 -6.52 2.79
N ARG A 52 -5.72 -6.29 3.54
CA ARG A 52 -5.74 -5.31 4.63
C ARG A 52 -4.72 -5.67 5.70
N ASP A 53 -4.63 -6.94 6.06
CA ASP A 53 -3.68 -7.45 7.04
C ASP A 53 -2.23 -7.47 6.49
N GLY A 54 -2.03 -7.17 5.20
CA GLY A 54 -0.71 -7.03 4.58
C GLY A 54 -0.01 -8.36 4.31
N GLU A 55 -0.70 -9.49 4.49
CA GLU A 55 -0.19 -10.84 4.26
C GLU A 55 -0.10 -11.18 2.77
N ILE A 56 -0.98 -10.58 1.96
CA ILE A 56 -0.92 -10.65 0.50
C ILE A 56 -0.92 -9.25 -0.09
N ALA A 57 -0.34 -9.09 -1.27
CA ALA A 57 -0.42 -7.87 -2.06
C ALA A 57 -1.06 -8.16 -3.41
N ARG A 58 -1.96 -7.27 -3.86
CA ARG A 58 -2.48 -7.30 -5.23
C ARG A 58 -1.67 -6.40 -6.16
N ILE A 59 -1.06 -7.00 -7.17
CA ILE A 59 -0.23 -6.32 -8.18
C ILE A 59 -1.03 -6.03 -9.46
N ARG A 60 -0.34 -5.61 -10.54
CA ARG A 60 -0.94 -5.34 -11.85
C ARG A 60 -1.82 -6.51 -12.32
N LYS A 61 -2.87 -6.20 -13.09
CA LYS A 61 -3.88 -7.15 -13.57
C LYS A 61 -4.65 -7.87 -12.44
N ASN A 62 -4.75 -7.26 -11.26
CA ASN A 62 -5.48 -7.80 -10.10
C ASN A 62 -5.00 -9.18 -9.64
N ARG A 63 -3.69 -9.44 -9.75
CA ARG A 63 -3.07 -10.71 -9.35
C ARG A 63 -2.54 -10.62 -7.92
N TYR A 64 -2.61 -11.71 -7.17
CA TYR A 64 -2.20 -11.77 -5.77
C TYR A 64 -0.83 -12.43 -5.60
N VAL A 65 -0.01 -11.91 -4.69
CA VAL A 65 1.33 -12.42 -4.35
C VAL A 65 1.59 -12.30 -2.86
N LEU A 66 2.54 -13.07 -2.33
CA LEU A 66 3.14 -12.77 -1.03
C LEU A 66 4.10 -11.59 -1.18
N PRO A 67 4.02 -10.56 -0.31
CA PRO A 67 4.91 -9.41 -0.41
C PRO A 67 6.40 -9.81 -0.40
N SER A 68 6.76 -10.74 0.48
CA SER A 68 8.12 -11.25 0.65
C SER A 68 8.71 -11.92 -0.59
N GLN A 69 7.87 -12.41 -1.51
CA GLN A 69 8.30 -13.09 -2.74
C GLN A 69 8.35 -12.16 -3.96
N ALA A 70 7.97 -10.89 -3.82
CA ALA A 70 7.77 -9.95 -4.93
C ALA A 70 8.53 -8.63 -4.77
N ASP A 71 9.60 -8.61 -3.96
CA ASP A 71 10.33 -7.40 -3.55
C ASP A 71 9.40 -6.32 -2.98
N LEU A 72 8.34 -6.75 -2.29
CA LEU A 72 7.39 -5.85 -1.64
C LEU A 72 7.58 -5.88 -0.12
N VAL A 73 7.40 -4.72 0.48
CA VAL A 73 7.54 -4.48 1.92
C VAL A 73 6.23 -3.86 2.40
N THR A 74 5.68 -4.41 3.48
CA THR A 74 4.55 -3.82 4.20
C THR A 74 5.07 -3.16 5.47
N GLY A 75 4.53 -1.99 5.80
CA GLY A 75 5.01 -1.24 6.94
C GLY A 75 4.27 0.06 7.25
N LEU A 76 4.72 0.73 8.30
CA LEU A 76 4.27 2.06 8.71
C LEU A 76 5.12 3.16 8.07
N LEU A 77 4.48 4.15 7.45
CA LEU A 77 5.15 5.23 6.73
C LEU A 77 5.42 6.44 7.63
N HIS A 78 6.67 6.83 7.76
CA HIS A 78 7.11 8.03 8.46
C HIS A 78 7.55 9.09 7.45
N VAL A 79 6.63 10.02 7.13
CA VAL A 79 6.89 11.13 6.20
C VAL A 79 7.60 12.28 6.91
N HIS A 80 8.61 12.85 6.25
CA HIS A 80 9.35 14.04 6.66
C HIS A 80 8.79 15.29 5.95
N GLN A 81 8.96 16.48 6.54
CA GLN A 81 8.50 17.76 5.99
C GLN A 81 9.08 18.11 4.60
N ALA A 82 10.22 17.51 4.23
CA ALA A 82 10.79 17.64 2.89
C ALA A 82 10.15 16.69 1.85
N GLY A 83 9.08 15.99 2.21
CA GLY A 83 8.29 15.12 1.32
C GLY A 83 8.77 13.67 1.20
N TYR A 84 10.04 13.37 1.52
CA TYR A 84 10.53 11.99 1.56
C TYR A 84 10.00 11.24 2.79
N ALA A 85 10.10 9.91 2.79
CA ALA A 85 9.63 9.08 3.88
C ALA A 85 10.54 7.88 4.17
N PHE A 86 10.40 7.33 5.37
CA PHE A 86 10.95 6.02 5.75
C PHE A 86 9.81 5.05 6.03
N LEU A 87 9.93 3.81 5.57
CA LEU A 87 8.97 2.75 5.83
C LEU A 87 9.57 1.71 6.77
N THR A 88 9.01 1.60 7.96
CA THR A 88 9.40 0.59 8.96
C THR A 88 8.74 -0.75 8.66
N ARG A 89 9.55 -1.80 8.52
CA ARG A 89 9.13 -3.10 8.02
C ARG A 89 8.42 -3.93 9.11
N GLU A 90 7.17 -4.32 8.88
CA GLU A 90 6.40 -5.11 9.85
C GLU A 90 6.90 -6.56 9.97
N ASN A 91 7.17 -7.21 8.85
CA ASN A 91 7.49 -8.64 8.83
C ASN A 91 8.97 -8.94 9.11
N LYS A 92 9.78 -7.90 9.33
CA LYS A 92 11.22 -8.01 9.59
C LYS A 92 11.71 -6.94 10.57
N PRO A 93 11.31 -7.04 11.85
CA PRO A 93 11.76 -6.11 12.89
C PRO A 93 13.29 -6.08 12.96
N GLY A 94 13.88 -4.89 13.04
CA GLY A 94 15.34 -4.71 13.14
C GLY A 94 16.09 -4.66 11.80
N GLU A 95 15.45 -4.94 10.67
CA GLU A 95 16.01 -4.57 9.35
C GLU A 95 15.96 -3.04 9.18
N GLN A 96 16.87 -2.51 8.35
CA GLN A 96 16.88 -1.09 8.02
C GLN A 96 15.58 -0.66 7.33
N ASP A 97 15.09 0.53 7.71
CA ASP A 97 13.95 1.16 7.07
C ASP A 97 14.18 1.35 5.57
N LEU A 98 13.11 1.21 4.80
CA LEU A 98 13.12 1.49 3.37
C LEU A 98 12.97 3.00 3.15
N PHE A 99 13.97 3.62 2.52
CA PHE A 99 13.88 5.02 2.11
C PHE A 99 12.96 5.18 0.90
N ILE A 100 12.10 6.18 0.92
CA ILE A 100 11.18 6.50 -0.16
C ILE A 100 11.34 7.99 -0.48
N ALA A 101 11.86 8.29 -1.68
CA ALA A 101 11.99 9.66 -2.16
C ALA A 101 10.62 10.35 -2.29
N ALA A 102 10.59 11.69 -2.26
CA ALA A 102 9.34 12.45 -2.22
C ALA A 102 8.41 12.14 -3.41
N GLU A 103 8.97 11.99 -4.61
CA GLU A 103 8.25 11.62 -5.82
C GLU A 103 7.71 10.17 -5.82
N ASN A 104 8.17 9.35 -4.87
CA ASN A 104 7.85 7.93 -4.74
C ASN A 104 6.90 7.63 -3.57
N THR A 105 6.50 8.63 -2.77
CA THR A 105 5.47 8.49 -1.72
C THR A 105 4.05 8.49 -2.30
N GLY A 106 3.85 9.13 -3.46
CA GLY A 106 2.55 9.25 -4.10
C GLY A 106 1.60 10.09 -3.25
N THR A 107 0.46 9.51 -2.84
CA THR A 107 -0.53 10.17 -1.96
C THR A 107 -0.54 9.59 -0.55
N ALA A 108 0.48 8.82 -0.18
CA ALA A 108 0.60 8.28 1.16
C ALA A 108 1.00 9.37 2.15
N MET A 109 0.36 9.37 3.32
CA MET A 109 0.56 10.36 4.37
C MET A 109 1.36 9.77 5.53
N HIS A 110 1.83 10.64 6.41
CA HIS A 110 2.45 10.21 7.65
C HIS A 110 1.51 9.30 8.44
N GLY A 111 2.04 8.19 8.96
CA GLY A 111 1.30 7.19 9.70
C GLY A 111 0.50 6.20 8.84
N ASP A 112 0.44 6.37 7.52
CA ASP A 112 -0.23 5.40 6.67
C ASP A 112 0.49 4.04 6.73
N ARG A 113 -0.30 2.95 6.76
CA ARG A 113 0.21 1.60 6.57
C ARG A 113 0.18 1.27 5.09
N VAL A 114 1.31 0.95 4.51
CA VAL A 114 1.48 0.87 3.05
C VAL A 114 2.19 -0.41 2.61
N VAL A 115 2.01 -0.74 1.33
CA VAL A 115 2.88 -1.65 0.59
C VAL A 115 3.78 -0.82 -0.31
N ALA A 116 5.09 -0.97 -0.15
CA ALA A 116 6.10 -0.41 -1.03
C ALA A 116 6.82 -1.50 -1.80
N ARG A 117 7.30 -1.17 -3.00
CA ARG A 117 8.21 -2.00 -3.78
C ARG A 117 9.63 -1.51 -3.57
N ILE A 118 10.55 -2.43 -3.30
CA ILE A 118 11.98 -2.14 -3.26
C ILE A 118 12.44 -1.88 -4.70
N THR A 119 13.12 -0.76 -4.90
CA THR A 119 13.77 -0.41 -6.16
C THR A 119 15.25 -0.72 -6.02
N ARG A 120 15.74 -1.68 -6.80
CA ARG A 120 17.18 -1.97 -6.88
C ARG A 120 17.76 -1.12 -8.00
N ASP A 121 18.05 0.16 -7.72
CA ASP A 121 18.79 0.96 -8.68
C ASP A 121 20.29 0.69 -8.48
N GLU A 122 20.84 -0.17 -9.33
CA GLU A 122 22.25 -0.55 -9.30
C GLU A 122 23.19 0.66 -9.43
N ARG A 123 22.73 1.76 -10.05
CA ARG A 123 23.53 2.98 -10.20
C ARG A 123 23.67 3.75 -8.89
N HIS A 124 22.61 3.83 -8.08
CA HIS A 124 22.69 4.46 -6.75
C HIS A 124 23.45 3.61 -5.73
N ALA A 125 23.30 2.28 -5.79
CA ALA A 125 24.01 1.36 -4.91
C ALA A 125 25.54 1.51 -5.02
N ARG A 126 26.08 1.71 -6.23
CA ARG A 126 27.52 1.89 -6.47
C ARG A 126 28.08 3.23 -5.97
N SER A 127 27.24 4.25 -5.82
CA SER A 127 27.66 5.60 -5.43
C SER A 127 27.71 5.85 -3.92
N ARG A 128 27.00 5.04 -3.12
CA ARG A 128 26.89 5.20 -1.65
C ARG A 128 27.60 4.10 -0.83
N GLY A 129 28.36 3.21 -1.48
CA GLY A 129 29.10 2.12 -0.84
C GLY A 129 28.21 1.02 -0.23
N ASP A 130 28.82 0.07 0.50
CA ASP A 130 28.17 -1.09 1.15
C ASP A 130 27.09 -0.74 2.20
N HIS A 131 26.79 0.54 2.41
CA HIS A 131 25.82 1.04 3.39
C HIS A 131 24.67 1.82 2.74
N ALA A 132 24.50 1.72 1.41
CA ALA A 132 23.37 2.32 0.73
C ALA A 132 22.05 1.75 1.29
N ARG A 133 21.30 2.58 2.02
CA ARG A 133 19.95 2.23 2.51
C ARG A 133 19.09 1.78 1.34
N PRO A 134 18.30 0.71 1.49
CA PRO A 134 17.41 0.27 0.43
C PRO A 134 16.41 1.38 0.09
N GLU A 135 16.20 1.61 -1.21
CA GLU A 135 15.24 2.59 -1.71
C GLU A 135 13.99 1.90 -2.27
N GLY A 136 12.86 2.60 -2.29
CA GLY A 136 11.62 2.03 -2.79
C GLY A 136 10.56 3.07 -3.14
N ARG A 137 9.39 2.55 -3.52
CA ARG A 137 8.23 3.34 -3.91
C ARG A 137 6.94 2.76 -3.33
N VAL A 138 6.08 3.62 -2.80
CA VAL A 138 4.73 3.23 -2.37
C VAL A 138 3.92 2.79 -3.59
N ILE A 139 3.34 1.59 -3.52
CA ILE A 139 2.45 1.06 -4.57
C ILE A 139 1.00 0.95 -4.12
N ARG A 140 0.74 0.95 -2.80
CA ARG A 140 -0.62 0.93 -2.24
C ARG A 140 -0.64 1.39 -0.78
N ILE A 141 -1.69 2.09 -0.37
CA ILE A 141 -2.06 2.29 1.03
C ILE A 141 -3.02 1.17 1.45
N LEU A 142 -2.67 0.46 2.52
CA LEU A 142 -3.52 -0.58 3.13
C LEU A 142 -4.48 0.03 4.13
N GLU A 143 -4.00 0.99 4.93
CA GLU A 143 -4.76 1.67 5.96
C GLU A 143 -4.31 3.13 6.06
N ARG A 144 -5.27 4.04 6.11
CA ARG A 144 -5.03 5.48 6.27
C ARG A 144 -4.92 5.80 7.76
N ALA A 145 -3.88 6.53 8.17
CA ALA A 145 -3.84 7.11 9.51
C ALA A 145 -4.81 8.29 9.66
N HIS A 146 -5.02 9.03 8.56
CA HIS A 146 -5.85 10.22 8.53
C HIS A 146 -6.85 10.15 7.38
N ASN A 147 -8.13 10.29 7.69
CA ASN A 147 -9.21 10.38 6.70
C ASN A 147 -9.65 11.83 6.43
N THR A 148 -9.13 12.77 7.21
CA THR A 148 -9.43 14.20 7.12
C THR A 148 -8.12 14.96 7.09
N ILE A 149 -8.04 15.97 6.23
CA ILE A 149 -6.93 16.91 6.16
C ILE A 149 -7.48 18.27 6.58
N VAL A 150 -6.82 18.92 7.53
CA VAL A 150 -7.14 20.28 7.97
C VAL A 150 -6.16 21.23 7.30
N GLY A 151 -6.69 22.38 6.87
CA GLY A 151 -5.88 23.40 6.23
C GLY A 151 -6.68 24.64 5.87
N THR A 152 -5.98 25.62 5.30
CA THR A 152 -6.57 26.88 4.87
C THR A 152 -7.09 26.77 3.44
N LEU A 153 -8.37 27.06 3.23
CA LEU A 153 -8.96 27.15 1.90
C LEU A 153 -8.44 28.39 1.18
N GLN A 154 -7.89 28.20 -0.02
CA GLN A 154 -7.47 29.26 -0.91
C GLN A 154 -8.21 29.18 -2.25
N HIS A 155 -8.46 30.35 -2.83
CA HIS A 155 -9.09 30.49 -4.13
C HIS A 155 -8.08 31.02 -5.14
N SER A 156 -7.86 30.26 -6.21
CA SER A 156 -7.21 30.73 -7.43
C SER A 156 -8.27 31.04 -8.48
N ARG A 157 -7.89 31.65 -9.61
CA ARG A 157 -8.83 32.17 -10.63
C ARG A 157 -10.01 31.26 -10.94
N ASN A 158 -9.77 29.95 -11.09
CA ASN A 158 -10.78 28.98 -11.56
C ASN A 158 -10.92 27.74 -10.65
N PHE A 159 -10.26 27.70 -9.49
CA PHE A 159 -10.27 26.51 -8.63
C PHE A 159 -9.99 26.85 -7.17
N PHE A 160 -10.43 25.94 -6.29
CA PHE A 160 -10.16 25.99 -4.86
C PHE A 160 -9.16 24.92 -4.50
N TYR A 161 -8.30 25.22 -3.52
CA TYR A 161 -7.40 24.24 -2.94
C TYR A 161 -7.21 24.52 -1.46
N VAL A 162 -6.92 23.47 -0.70
CA VAL A 162 -6.58 23.55 0.71
C VAL A 162 -5.07 23.48 0.83
N VAL A 163 -4.48 24.47 1.51
CA VAL A 163 -3.09 24.43 1.98
C VAL A 163 -3.10 23.70 3.32
N PRO A 164 -2.53 22.49 3.42
CA PRO A 164 -2.57 21.72 4.66
C PRO A 164 -1.79 22.41 5.78
N ASP A 165 -2.29 22.29 7.02
CA ASP A 165 -1.58 22.83 8.19
C ASP A 165 -0.40 21.91 8.60
N ASP A 166 -0.46 20.62 8.26
CA ASP A 166 0.65 19.69 8.49
C ASP A 166 1.75 19.89 7.43
N PRO A 167 2.96 20.34 7.80
CA PRO A 167 4.04 20.59 6.85
C PRO A 167 4.57 19.32 6.15
N ARG A 168 4.19 18.13 6.62
CA ARG A 168 4.52 16.86 5.96
C ARG A 168 3.66 16.61 4.72
N ILE A 169 2.54 17.30 4.57
CA ILE A 169 1.70 17.23 3.38
C ILE A 169 2.13 18.36 2.42
N VAL A 170 3.15 18.07 1.62
CA VAL A 170 3.80 19.07 0.74
C VAL A 170 2.96 19.50 -0.47
N HIS A 171 1.84 18.82 -0.74
CA HIS A 171 0.97 19.10 -1.88
C HIS A 171 -0.33 19.75 -1.43
N ASN A 172 -0.75 20.80 -2.15
CA ASN A 172 -2.07 21.39 -1.98
C ASN A 172 -3.16 20.39 -2.41
N VAL A 173 -4.28 20.37 -1.68
CA VAL A 173 -5.42 19.49 -1.95
C VAL A 173 -6.46 20.26 -2.74
N TYR A 174 -6.62 19.95 -4.02
CA TYR A 174 -7.64 20.56 -4.86
C TYR A 174 -9.03 20.10 -4.45
N VAL A 175 -9.96 21.03 -4.33
CA VAL A 175 -11.35 20.78 -3.95
C VAL A 175 -12.30 21.42 -4.94
N GLN A 176 -13.50 20.86 -5.05
CA GLN A 176 -14.58 21.51 -5.78
C GLN A 176 -15.05 22.75 -5.02
N VAL A 177 -15.65 23.70 -5.73
CA VAL A 177 -16.23 24.92 -5.15
C VAL A 177 -17.16 24.51 -4.01
N PRO A 178 -16.95 24.99 -2.77
CA PRO A 178 -17.89 24.74 -1.69
C PRO A 178 -19.25 25.31 -2.10
N PRO A 179 -20.37 24.58 -1.89
CA PRO A 179 -21.68 25.16 -2.13
C PRO A 179 -21.81 26.43 -1.29
N GLN A 180 -22.20 27.54 -1.93
CA GLN A 180 -22.44 28.78 -1.19
C GLN A 180 -23.57 28.54 -0.18
N PRO A 181 -23.42 29.00 1.08
CA PRO A 181 -24.55 28.99 1.99
C PRO A 181 -25.71 29.76 1.35
N PRO A 182 -26.96 29.31 1.51
CA PRO A 182 -28.11 30.10 1.08
C PRO A 182 -28.05 31.47 1.78
N LEU A 183 -28.30 32.52 0.99
CA LEU A 183 -28.38 33.90 1.44
C LEU A 183 -29.41 34.07 2.57
#